data_AF-A0A5B8W7N8-F1
#
_entry.id   AF-A0A5B8W7N8-F1
#
_cell.length_a   1.000
_cell.length_b   1.000
_cell.length_c   1.000
_cell.angle_alpha   90.00
_cell.angle_beta   90.00
_cell.angle_gamma   90.00
#
_symmetry.space_group_name_H-M   'P 1'
#
loop_
_entity.id
_entity.type
_entity.pdbx_description
1 polymer ?
#
loop_
_entity_poly.entity_id
_entity_poly.type
_entity_poly.pdbx_seq_one_letter_code
_entity_poly.pdbx_strand_id
1 'polypeptide(L)'
;MDVNQIKESSVGHWESIAPEIRPSSLKNEEGLLKPFYLTRKFTLNEDDTFELIVTNLADPYGKVLIANMAIRGHIEWLGDHPIAPGAQKVNFTADISYVVTPKAQGFADVLNKYTQCFAEWKVDEGQDIIRKAFPPFGLAEGQLFKEYDLTYVLGDLLFWGARNVDGRGFDIEENRPTNLQIPLLRQK
;
A
#
# COMPACT_ATOMS: atom_id res chain seq x y z
N MET A 1 14.34 -20.45 -7.58
CA MET A 1 13.17 -20.30 -8.45
C MET A 1 13.52 -19.23 -9.46
N ASP A 2 13.17 -19.45 -10.73
CA ASP A 2 13.28 -18.37 -11.72
C ASP A 2 12.13 -17.35 -11.54
N VAL A 3 12.21 -16.22 -12.25
CA VAL A 3 11.21 -15.15 -12.14
C VAL A 3 9.81 -15.60 -12.51
N ASN A 4 9.65 -16.52 -13.47
CA ASN A 4 8.35 -17.01 -13.91
C ASN A 4 7.70 -17.86 -12.82
N GLN A 5 8.45 -18.74 -12.18
CA GLN A 5 7.98 -19.51 -11.02
C GLN A 5 7.55 -18.60 -9.86
N ILE A 6 8.27 -17.50 -9.63
CA ILE A 6 7.91 -16.54 -8.58
C ILE A 6 6.64 -15.79 -8.95
N LYS A 7 6.49 -15.34 -10.20
CA LYS A 7 5.24 -14.74 -10.71
C LYS A 7 4.06 -15.69 -10.54
N GLU A 8 4.17 -16.91 -11.05
CA GLU A 8 3.12 -17.94 -10.95
C GLU A 8 2.75 -18.21 -9.50
N SER A 9 3.73 -18.34 -8.61
CA SER A 9 3.47 -18.55 -7.18
C SER A 9 2.89 -17.31 -6.48
N SER A 10 3.03 -16.11 -7.04
CA SER A 10 2.48 -14.88 -6.46
C SER A 10 1.01 -14.66 -6.85
N VAL A 11 0.53 -15.27 -7.94
CA VAL A 11 -0.87 -15.20 -8.38
C VAL A 11 -1.79 -15.77 -7.29
N GLY A 12 -2.94 -15.11 -7.09
CA GLY A 12 -3.97 -15.50 -6.14
C GLY A 12 -4.33 -14.41 -5.15
N HIS A 13 -5.02 -14.82 -4.09
CA HIS A 13 -5.61 -13.93 -3.08
C HIS A 13 -4.82 -14.05 -1.77
N TRP A 14 -4.52 -12.91 -1.16
CA TRP A 14 -3.63 -12.79 -0.01
C TRP A 14 -4.18 -11.79 0.99
N GLU A 15 -4.20 -12.12 2.27
CA GLU A 15 -4.74 -11.24 3.32
C GLU A 15 -3.80 -11.11 4.52
N SER A 16 -3.76 -9.93 5.14
CA SER A 16 -2.97 -9.70 6.35
C SER A 16 -3.42 -10.66 7.46
N ILE A 17 -2.44 -11.30 8.12
CA ILE A 17 -2.68 -12.16 9.28
C ILE A 17 -2.95 -11.37 10.57
N ALA A 18 -2.50 -10.11 10.61
CA ALA A 18 -2.64 -9.19 11.74
C ALA A 18 -2.48 -7.74 11.25
N PRO A 19 -2.89 -6.73 12.05
CA PRO A 19 -2.55 -5.35 11.79
C PRO A 19 -1.02 -5.14 11.69
N GLU A 20 -0.59 -4.47 10.64
CA GLU A 20 0.77 -4.01 10.42
C GLU A 20 0.99 -2.68 11.11
N ILE A 21 2.22 -2.44 11.59
CA ILE A 21 2.67 -1.12 12.04
C ILE A 21 3.60 -0.53 10.98
N ARG A 22 3.42 0.76 10.68
CA ARG A 22 4.29 1.51 9.78
C ARG A 22 4.66 2.86 10.41
N PRO A 23 5.93 3.29 10.34
CA PRO A 23 6.29 4.67 10.66
C PRO A 23 5.67 5.62 9.63
N SER A 24 5.03 6.68 10.11
CA SER A 24 4.57 7.78 9.26
C SER A 24 5.75 8.63 8.77
N SER A 25 5.65 9.19 7.58
CA SER A 25 6.55 10.25 7.11
C SER A 25 6.32 11.57 7.86
N LEU A 26 5.16 11.74 8.49
CA LEU A 26 4.82 12.91 9.30
C LEU A 26 5.38 12.75 10.72
N LYS A 27 6.09 13.79 11.16
CA LYS A 27 6.64 13.91 12.51
C LYS A 27 5.72 14.77 13.39
N ASN A 28 5.71 14.50 14.69
CA ASN A 28 5.06 15.39 15.66
C ASN A 28 5.91 16.67 15.86
N GLU A 29 5.43 17.59 16.69
CA GLU A 29 6.13 18.86 16.99
C GLU A 29 7.52 18.64 17.62
N GLU A 30 7.71 17.51 18.31
CA GLU A 30 8.99 17.09 18.91
C GLU A 30 9.91 16.38 17.90
N GLY A 31 9.50 16.25 16.64
CA GLY A 31 10.26 15.57 15.58
C GLY A 31 10.16 14.03 15.61
N LEU A 32 9.36 13.45 16.50
CA LEU A 32 9.13 12.01 16.63
C LEU A 32 8.17 11.49 15.56
N LEU A 33 8.48 10.32 15.01
CA LEU A 33 7.60 9.63 14.06
C LEU A 33 6.37 9.10 14.78
N LYS A 34 5.19 9.31 14.19
CA LYS A 34 3.97 8.66 14.65
C LYS A 34 3.76 7.35 13.88
N PRO A 35 3.56 6.21 14.56
CA PRO A 35 3.16 5.01 13.85
C PRO A 35 1.72 5.14 13.34
N PHE A 36 1.42 4.44 12.26
CA PHE A 36 0.06 4.14 11.83
C PHE A 36 -0.09 2.65 11.59
N TYR A 37 -1.32 2.17 11.61
CA TYR A 37 -1.63 0.76 11.49
C TYR A 37 -2.44 0.50 10.23
N LEU A 38 -2.28 -0.69 9.66
CA LEU A 38 -3.11 -1.10 8.52
C LEU A 38 -3.27 -2.61 8.38
N THR A 39 -4.25 -3.02 7.59
CA THR A 39 -4.34 -4.36 7.01
C THR A 39 -4.46 -4.27 5.50
N ARG A 40 -4.12 -5.37 4.81
CA ARG A 40 -4.15 -5.50 3.35
C ARG A 40 -4.97 -6.71 2.93
N LYS A 41 -5.70 -6.56 1.83
CA LYS A 41 -6.20 -7.65 0.99
C LYS A 41 -5.66 -7.43 -0.40
N PHE A 42 -4.98 -8.41 -0.95
CA PHE A 42 -4.24 -8.30 -2.20
C PHE A 42 -4.59 -9.46 -3.12
N THR A 43 -4.95 -9.14 -4.35
CA THR A 43 -5.14 -10.10 -5.43
C THR A 43 -4.16 -9.78 -6.54
N LEU A 44 -3.43 -10.79 -6.99
CA LEU A 44 -2.60 -10.71 -8.19
C LEU A 44 -3.17 -11.67 -9.24
N ASN A 45 -3.41 -11.16 -10.43
CA ASN A 45 -3.89 -11.91 -11.60
C ASN A 45 -2.72 -12.37 -12.48
N GLU A 46 -2.99 -13.31 -13.39
CA GLU A 46 -1.99 -13.88 -14.31
C GLU A 46 -1.41 -12.87 -15.31
N ASP A 47 -2.13 -11.78 -15.58
CA ASP A 47 -1.75 -10.71 -16.51
C ASP A 47 -0.97 -9.56 -15.84
N ASP A 48 -0.41 -9.82 -14.65
CA ASP A 48 0.30 -8.84 -13.81
C ASP A 48 -0.60 -7.67 -13.33
N THR A 49 -1.92 -7.73 -13.51
CA THR A 49 -2.84 -6.79 -12.86
C THR A 49 -3.05 -7.16 -11.40
N PHE A 50 -3.21 -6.14 -10.55
CA PHE A 50 -3.48 -6.33 -9.14
C PHE A 50 -4.67 -5.55 -8.64
N GLU A 51 -5.26 -6.06 -7.56
CA GLU A 51 -6.23 -5.36 -6.73
C GLU A 51 -5.73 -5.36 -5.28
N LEU A 52 -5.68 -4.20 -4.66
CA LEU A 52 -5.20 -4.01 -3.30
C LEU A 52 -6.22 -3.20 -2.52
N ILE A 53 -6.70 -3.75 -1.41
CA ILE A 53 -7.44 -3.00 -0.40
C ILE A 53 -6.51 -2.79 0.78
N VAL A 54 -6.15 -1.53 1.05
CA VAL A 54 -5.49 -1.13 2.29
C VAL A 54 -6.53 -0.53 3.23
N THR A 55 -6.62 -1.05 4.44
CA THR A 55 -7.48 -0.50 5.50
C THR A 55 -6.59 0.17 6.54
N ASN A 56 -6.65 1.50 6.64
CA ASN A 56 -5.94 2.24 7.68
C ASN A 56 -6.69 2.22 9.00
N LEU A 57 -5.93 2.07 10.09
CA LEU A 57 -6.43 1.80 11.44
C LEU A 57 -5.80 2.78 12.44
N ALA A 58 -6.57 3.19 13.44
CA ALA A 58 -6.10 4.10 14.49
C ALA A 58 -5.46 3.38 15.69
N ASP A 59 -5.67 2.07 15.81
CA ASP A 59 -5.23 1.28 16.96
C ASP A 59 -4.51 -0.02 16.53
N PRO A 60 -3.59 -0.54 17.37
CA PRO A 60 -2.82 -1.74 17.05
C PRO A 60 -3.65 -3.03 16.96
N TYR A 61 -4.88 -3.03 17.47
CA TYR A 61 -5.77 -4.20 17.44
C TYR A 61 -6.77 -4.15 16.28
N GLY A 62 -6.72 -3.12 15.43
CA GLY A 62 -7.53 -2.99 14.23
C GLY A 62 -9.02 -2.83 14.46
N LYS A 63 -9.42 -2.19 15.56
CA LYS A 63 -10.83 -1.96 15.92
C LYS A 63 -11.39 -0.65 15.38
N VAL A 64 -10.54 0.34 15.12
CA VAL A 64 -10.92 1.69 14.72
C VAL A 64 -10.48 1.94 13.28
N LEU A 65 -11.42 1.86 12.35
CA LEU A 65 -11.19 2.13 10.94
C LEU A 65 -11.06 3.64 10.67
N ILE A 66 -10.05 4.04 9.92
CA ILE A 66 -9.85 5.43 9.49
C ILE A 66 -10.28 5.61 8.03
N ALA A 67 -9.79 4.75 7.16
CA ALA A 67 -10.02 4.83 5.72
C ALA A 67 -9.78 3.47 5.05
N ASN A 68 -10.49 3.25 3.95
CA ASN A 68 -10.18 2.17 3.00
C ASN A 68 -9.64 2.79 1.72
N MET A 69 -8.60 2.17 1.17
CA MET A 69 -8.02 2.52 -0.13
C MET A 69 -8.12 1.29 -1.02
N ALA A 70 -8.91 1.35 -2.07
CA ALA A 70 -9.00 0.31 -3.10
C ALA A 70 -8.18 0.76 -4.32
N ILE A 71 -7.10 0.04 -4.57
CA ILE A 71 -6.07 0.38 -5.54
C ILE A 71 -6.02 -0.74 -6.58
N ARG A 72 -6.05 -0.38 -7.86
CA ARG A 72 -5.92 -1.32 -8.97
C ARG A 72 -4.88 -0.81 -9.95
N GLY A 73 -4.09 -1.71 -10.50
CA GLY A 73 -3.07 -1.36 -11.48
C GLY A 73 -2.22 -2.54 -11.90
N HIS A 74 -0.97 -2.27 -12.27
CA HIS A 74 -0.05 -3.28 -12.81
C HIS A 74 1.24 -3.41 -11.98
N ILE A 75 1.80 -4.62 -12.01
CA ILE A 75 3.11 -4.95 -11.45
C ILE A 75 4.14 -5.06 -12.57
N GLU A 76 5.23 -4.30 -12.44
CA GLU A 76 6.43 -4.47 -13.26
C GLU A 76 7.47 -5.27 -12.50
N TRP A 77 7.99 -6.35 -13.06
CA TRP A 77 8.99 -7.22 -12.42
C TRP A 77 10.40 -6.92 -12.94
N LEU A 78 11.31 -6.55 -12.04
CA LEU A 78 12.63 -6.02 -12.36
C LEU A 78 13.79 -6.97 -12.02
N GLY A 79 13.49 -8.23 -11.69
CA GLY A 79 14.49 -9.25 -11.35
C GLY A 79 14.84 -9.28 -9.86
N ASP A 80 15.98 -9.86 -9.51
CA ASP A 80 16.27 -10.21 -8.11
C ASP A 80 16.39 -9.01 -7.16
N HIS A 81 15.88 -9.20 -5.94
CA HIS A 81 16.09 -8.29 -4.82
C HIS A 81 17.08 -8.91 -3.80
N PRO A 82 18.10 -8.16 -3.33
CA PRO A 82 19.17 -8.70 -2.49
C PRO A 82 18.75 -9.11 -1.06
N ILE A 83 17.52 -8.80 -0.62
CA ILE A 83 17.09 -9.07 0.77
C ILE A 83 17.10 -10.56 1.12
N ALA A 84 16.75 -11.41 0.16
CA ALA A 84 16.64 -12.86 0.35
C ALA A 84 16.68 -13.56 -1.01
N PRO A 85 17.26 -14.76 -1.11
CA PRO A 85 17.17 -15.58 -2.32
C PRO A 85 15.71 -15.80 -2.75
N GLY A 86 15.39 -15.47 -4.00
CA GLY A 86 14.04 -15.59 -4.55
C GLY A 86 13.11 -14.40 -4.27
N ALA A 87 13.56 -13.36 -3.56
CA ALA A 87 12.84 -12.10 -3.52
C ALA A 87 13.01 -11.38 -4.87
N GLN A 88 11.94 -10.74 -5.36
CA GLN A 88 11.93 -10.02 -6.63
C GLN A 88 11.72 -8.53 -6.42
N LYS A 89 12.36 -7.75 -7.26
CA LYS A 89 12.07 -6.34 -7.50
C LYS A 89 10.80 -6.18 -8.27
N VAL A 90 9.88 -5.39 -7.71
CA VAL A 90 8.61 -5.08 -8.34
C VAL A 90 8.31 -3.60 -8.23
N ASN A 91 7.72 -3.03 -9.26
CA ASN A 91 7.07 -1.73 -9.15
C ASN A 91 5.57 -1.92 -9.21
N PHE A 92 4.87 -1.49 -8.17
CA PHE A 92 3.42 -1.38 -8.18
C PHE A 92 3.04 -0.01 -8.74
N THR A 93 2.25 0.04 -9.80
CA THR A 93 1.72 1.31 -10.33
C THR A 93 0.20 1.27 -10.30
N ALA A 94 -0.44 2.23 -9.63
CA ALA A 94 -1.89 2.37 -9.59
C ALA A 94 -2.39 3.16 -10.81
N ASP A 95 -2.48 2.50 -11.96
CA ASP A 95 -2.85 3.10 -13.24
C ASP A 95 -4.27 2.74 -13.72
N ILE A 96 -5.00 1.88 -13.00
CA ILE A 96 -6.39 1.51 -13.32
C ILE A 96 -7.37 2.30 -12.46
N SER A 97 -7.25 2.27 -11.12
CA SER A 97 -8.11 3.05 -10.21
C SER A 97 -7.46 3.24 -8.85
N TYR A 98 -7.75 4.35 -8.17
CA TYR A 98 -7.38 4.55 -6.78
C TYR A 98 -8.53 5.21 -6.02
N VAL A 99 -9.37 4.40 -5.40
CA VAL A 99 -10.53 4.87 -4.63
C VAL A 99 -10.17 5.00 -3.16
N VAL A 100 -10.34 6.20 -2.61
CA VAL A 100 -10.26 6.44 -1.16
C VAL A 100 -11.67 6.50 -0.59
N THR A 101 -11.92 5.84 0.54
CA THR A 101 -13.20 5.84 1.25
C THR A 101 -12.96 6.16 2.72
N PRO A 102 -13.41 7.32 3.23
CA PRO A 102 -13.33 7.63 4.66
C PRO A 102 -14.16 6.66 5.48
N LYS A 103 -13.62 6.19 6.60
CA LYS A 103 -14.34 5.36 7.59
C LYS A 103 -14.55 6.07 8.93
N ALA A 104 -13.89 7.21 9.13
CA ALA A 104 -14.06 8.06 10.28
C ALA A 104 -14.35 9.51 9.86
N GLN A 105 -15.25 10.18 10.59
CA GLN A 105 -15.62 11.58 10.30
C GLN A 105 -14.41 12.51 10.31
N GLY A 106 -13.53 12.38 11.30
CA GLY A 106 -12.33 13.21 11.37
C GLY A 106 -11.39 13.08 10.16
N PHE A 107 -11.39 11.92 9.47
CA PHE A 107 -10.65 11.78 8.23
C PHE A 107 -11.39 12.44 7.05
N ALA A 108 -12.71 12.29 6.95
CA ALA A 108 -13.50 13.00 5.95
C ALA A 108 -13.34 14.53 6.07
N ASP A 109 -13.33 15.07 7.29
CA ASP A 109 -13.12 16.50 7.55
C ASP A 109 -11.74 16.98 7.07
N VAL A 110 -10.70 16.17 7.29
CA VAL A 110 -9.36 16.44 6.75
C VAL A 110 -9.39 16.45 5.23
N LEU A 111 -10.01 15.46 4.58
CA LEU A 111 -10.09 15.44 3.12
C LEU A 111 -10.84 16.65 2.56
N ASN A 112 -11.98 17.03 3.16
CA ASN A 112 -12.74 18.23 2.78
C ASN A 112 -11.93 19.52 2.92
N LYS A 113 -10.99 19.57 3.86
CA LYS A 113 -10.11 20.73 4.04
C LYS A 113 -8.97 20.81 3.04
N TYR A 114 -8.38 19.66 2.69
CA TYR A 114 -7.11 19.60 1.94
C TYR A 114 -7.26 19.15 0.49
N THR A 115 -8.46 18.82 0.03
CA THR A 115 -8.70 18.38 -1.35
C THR A 115 -9.83 19.19 -1.97
N GLN A 116 -9.53 19.98 -3.00
CA GLN A 116 -10.47 20.97 -3.56
C GLN A 116 -11.17 20.53 -4.85
N CYS A 117 -10.67 19.50 -5.53
CA CYS A 117 -11.18 19.03 -6.82
C CYS A 117 -12.10 17.80 -6.72
N PHE A 118 -12.63 17.54 -5.53
CA PHE A 118 -13.48 16.39 -5.24
C PHE A 118 -14.89 16.84 -4.84
N ALA A 119 -15.84 15.91 -4.93
CA ALA A 119 -17.10 16.11 -4.23
C ALA A 119 -16.84 16.13 -2.72
N GLU A 120 -17.82 16.62 -1.95
CA GLU A 120 -17.77 16.53 -0.49
C GLU A 120 -17.49 15.09 -0.04
N TRP A 121 -16.45 14.91 0.76
CA TRP A 121 -16.09 13.65 1.37
C TRP A 121 -17.04 13.33 2.51
N LYS A 122 -17.62 12.13 2.45
CA LYS A 122 -18.51 11.58 3.47
C LYS A 122 -18.02 10.22 3.91
N VAL A 123 -18.37 9.85 5.15
CA VAL A 123 -18.08 8.52 5.68
C VAL A 123 -18.77 7.48 4.79
N ASP A 124 -18.04 6.40 4.48
CA ASP A 124 -18.45 5.28 3.64
C ASP A 124 -18.70 5.59 2.15
N GLU A 125 -18.50 6.83 1.71
CA GLU A 125 -18.58 7.22 0.29
C GLU A 125 -17.18 7.35 -0.32
N GLY A 126 -16.89 6.48 -1.29
CA GLY A 126 -15.60 6.44 -1.96
C GLY A 126 -15.52 7.39 -3.15
N GLN A 127 -14.35 8.00 -3.36
CA GLN A 127 -14.05 8.75 -4.58
C GLN A 127 -12.71 8.32 -5.17
N ASP A 128 -12.65 8.24 -6.50
CA ASP A 128 -11.42 7.94 -7.24
C ASP A 128 -10.52 9.18 -7.32
N ILE A 129 -9.28 9.00 -6.86
CA ILE A 129 -8.24 10.03 -6.77
C ILE A 129 -7.20 9.92 -7.89
N ILE A 130 -7.32 8.94 -8.80
CA ILE A 130 -6.33 8.70 -9.85
C ILE A 130 -6.05 9.98 -10.67
N ARG A 131 -4.76 10.33 -10.81
CA ARG A 131 -4.26 11.52 -11.51
C ARG A 131 -4.78 12.87 -10.99
N LYS A 132 -5.50 12.90 -9.86
CA LYS A 132 -5.93 14.13 -9.21
C LYS A 132 -4.91 14.50 -8.12
N ALA A 133 -4.72 15.80 -7.91
CA ALA A 133 -3.94 16.27 -6.77
C ALA A 133 -4.58 15.77 -5.47
N PHE A 134 -3.81 15.03 -4.67
CA PHE A 134 -4.24 14.49 -3.39
C PHE A 134 -3.13 14.69 -2.34
N PRO A 135 -2.98 15.93 -1.81
CA PRO A 135 -1.91 16.29 -0.88
C PRO A 135 -1.80 15.42 0.38
N PRO A 136 -2.90 14.90 0.98
CA PRO A 136 -2.78 13.99 2.13
C PRO A 136 -1.89 12.78 1.85
N PHE A 137 -1.81 12.31 0.60
CA PHE A 137 -0.94 11.21 0.18
C PHE A 137 0.27 11.66 -0.66
N GLY A 138 0.53 12.98 -0.72
CA GLY A 138 1.66 13.54 -1.47
C GLY A 138 1.55 13.42 -2.98
N LEU A 139 0.35 13.23 -3.53
CA LEU A 139 0.14 13.08 -4.97
C LEU A 139 -0.12 14.45 -5.63
N ALA A 140 0.65 14.77 -6.66
CA ALA A 140 0.43 15.92 -7.52
C ALA A 140 -0.57 15.61 -8.65
N GLU A 141 -1.10 16.66 -9.29
CA GLU A 141 -1.96 16.50 -10.47
C GLU A 141 -1.22 15.76 -11.60
N GLY A 142 -1.92 14.83 -12.26
CA GLY A 142 -1.37 13.98 -13.33
C GLY A 142 -0.48 12.83 -12.87
N GLN A 143 -0.01 12.84 -11.60
CA GLN A 143 0.85 11.81 -11.04
C GLN A 143 0.07 10.50 -10.80
N LEU A 144 0.70 9.38 -11.13
CA LEU A 144 0.24 8.05 -10.69
C LEU A 144 0.97 7.66 -9.41
N PHE A 145 0.25 7.00 -8.50
CA PHE A 145 0.88 6.37 -7.36
C PHE A 145 1.74 5.20 -7.84
N LYS A 146 3.01 5.20 -7.43
CA LYS A 146 3.98 4.15 -7.74
C LYS A 146 4.77 3.80 -6.49
N GLU A 147 4.94 2.51 -6.20
CA GLU A 147 5.82 2.02 -5.15
C GLU A 147 6.89 1.08 -5.73
N TYR A 148 8.15 1.39 -5.45
CA TYR A 148 9.34 0.59 -5.72
C TYR A 148 9.55 -0.40 -4.57
N ASP A 149 8.89 -1.56 -4.64
CA ASP A 149 8.78 -2.53 -3.55
C ASP A 149 9.30 -3.92 -4.01
N LEU A 150 9.12 -4.94 -3.18
CA LEU A 150 9.50 -6.32 -3.39
C LEU A 150 8.32 -7.26 -3.27
N THR A 151 8.41 -8.39 -3.96
CA THR A 151 7.58 -9.56 -3.69
C THR A 151 8.47 -10.74 -3.32
N TYR A 152 8.14 -11.43 -2.24
CA TYR A 152 8.79 -12.66 -1.83
C TYR A 152 7.75 -13.66 -1.33
N VAL A 153 7.68 -14.84 -1.95
CA VAL A 153 6.74 -15.90 -1.58
C VAL A 153 7.48 -17.05 -0.91
N LEU A 154 7.00 -17.44 0.27
CA LEU A 154 7.49 -18.59 1.03
C LEU A 154 6.30 -19.46 1.42
N GLY A 155 6.02 -20.50 0.62
CA GLY A 155 4.82 -21.32 0.79
C GLY A 155 3.55 -20.50 0.60
N ASP A 156 2.70 -20.49 1.63
CA ASP A 156 1.45 -19.71 1.66
C ASP A 156 1.61 -18.31 2.26
N LEU A 157 2.84 -17.81 2.37
CA LEU A 157 3.14 -16.47 2.86
C LEU A 157 3.71 -15.59 1.74
N LEU A 158 3.10 -14.43 1.53
CA LEU A 158 3.58 -13.40 0.61
C LEU A 158 4.05 -12.18 1.40
N PHE A 159 5.33 -11.85 1.25
CA PHE A 159 5.99 -10.73 1.89
C PHE A 159 6.19 -9.58 0.92
N TRP A 160 5.93 -8.37 1.41
CA TRP A 160 6.35 -7.10 0.80
C TRP A 160 7.40 -6.43 1.70
N GLY A 161 7.88 -5.28 1.28
CA GLY A 161 8.77 -4.43 2.05
C GLY A 161 8.15 -3.84 3.31
N ALA A 162 8.90 -3.87 4.40
CA ALA A 162 8.61 -3.03 5.54
C ALA A 162 9.05 -1.59 5.25
N ARG A 163 8.18 -0.63 5.55
CA ARG A 163 8.44 0.81 5.41
C ARG A 163 9.76 1.17 6.10
N ASN A 164 10.53 2.10 5.53
CA ASN A 164 11.78 2.56 6.12
C ASN A 164 11.54 3.10 7.54
N VAL A 165 12.46 2.79 8.47
CA VAL A 165 12.33 3.14 9.90
C VAL A 165 12.21 4.64 10.16
N ASP A 166 12.66 5.46 9.22
CA ASP A 166 12.59 6.92 9.24
C ASP A 166 11.28 7.48 8.63
N GLY A 167 10.35 6.61 8.21
CA GLY A 167 9.07 6.96 7.62
C GLY A 167 9.08 7.15 6.10
N ARG A 168 10.26 7.11 5.44
CA ARG A 168 10.35 7.25 3.98
C ARG A 168 9.55 6.16 3.27
N GLY A 169 8.84 6.58 2.23
CA GLY A 169 8.12 5.68 1.34
C GLY A 169 9.00 5.01 0.33
N PHE A 170 8.37 4.23 -0.54
CA PHE A 170 9.02 3.55 -1.65
C PHE A 170 8.77 4.31 -2.94
N ASP A 171 8.90 5.64 -2.89
CA ASP A 171 8.52 6.57 -3.94
C ASP A 171 9.58 6.75 -5.03
N ILE A 172 10.81 6.29 -4.76
CA ILE A 172 11.96 6.25 -5.67
C ILE A 172 12.73 4.93 -5.48
N GLU A 173 13.50 4.50 -6.48
CA GLU A 173 14.25 3.22 -6.45
C GLU A 173 15.21 3.14 -5.26
N GLU A 174 15.86 4.25 -4.91
CA GLU A 174 16.81 4.35 -3.80
C GLU A 174 16.16 4.11 -2.43
N ASN A 175 14.84 4.30 -2.34
CA ASN A 175 14.09 4.07 -1.11
C ASN A 175 13.53 2.64 -1.01
N ARG A 176 13.89 1.72 -1.92
CA ARG A 176 13.45 0.32 -1.86
C ARG A 176 13.60 -0.27 -0.45
N PRO A 177 12.65 -1.08 0.00
CA PRO A 177 12.70 -1.71 1.32
C PRO A 177 13.93 -2.59 1.49
N THR A 178 14.50 -2.51 2.70
CA THR A 178 15.62 -3.34 3.17
C THR A 178 15.19 -4.39 4.19
N ASN A 179 13.89 -4.46 4.50
CA ASN A 179 13.30 -5.35 5.50
C ASN A 179 11.98 -5.94 4.95
N LEU A 180 11.58 -7.12 5.45
CA LEU A 180 10.29 -7.73 5.12
C LEU A 180 9.22 -7.29 6.13
N GLN A 181 8.03 -6.97 5.64
CA GLN A 181 6.85 -6.70 6.48
C GLN A 181 6.21 -8.01 6.96
N ILE A 182 5.31 -7.93 7.95
CA ILE A 182 4.40 -9.04 8.30
C ILE A 182 3.76 -9.58 7.00
N PRO A 183 3.80 -10.90 6.78
CA PRO A 183 3.33 -11.50 5.54
C PRO A 183 1.80 -11.46 5.42
N LEU A 184 1.36 -11.54 4.18
CA LEU A 184 -0.01 -11.89 3.82
C LEU A 184 -0.12 -13.42 3.71
N LEU A 185 -1.23 -13.99 4.17
CA LEU A 185 -1.54 -15.41 4.06
C LEU A 185 -2.41 -15.66 2.82
N ARG A 186 -2.05 -16.68 2.05
CA ARG A 186 -2.85 -17.14 0.91
C ARG A 186 -4.24 -17.55 1.36
N GLN A 187 -5.26 -17.05 0.66
CA GLN A 187 -6.64 -17.49 0.82
C GLN A 187 -6.98 -18.56 -0.22
N LYS A 188 -7.83 -19.51 0.18
CA LYS A 188 -8.30 -20.61 -0.67
C LYS A 188 -9.54 -20.22 -1.46
#